data_AF-A0A6B3GA45-F1
#
_entry.id   AF-A0A6B3GA45-F1
#
_cell.length_a   1.000
_cell.length_b   1.000
_cell.length_c   1.000
_cell.angle_alpha   90.00
_cell.angle_beta   90.00
_cell.angle_gamma   90.00
#
_symmetry.space_group_name_H-M   'P 1'
#
loop_
_entity.id
_entity.type
_entity.pdbx_description
1 polymer ?
#
loop_
_entity_poly.entity_id
_entity_poly.type
_entity_poly.pdbx_seq_one_letter_code
_entity_poly.pdbx_strand_id
1 'polypeptide(L)' 'TSTQMVSVGVPLQRFGSAELKGRHLPGILSGETITAHAITEESGGSDAMNTATTAVRDGDHYVVDGG' A
#
# COMPACT_ATOMS: atom_id res chain seq x y z
N THR A 1 -11.62 15.08 1.77
CA THR A 1 -10.64 14.12 2.33
C THR A 1 -9.67 13.74 1.23
N SER A 2 -8.36 13.94 1.42
CA SER A 2 -7.35 13.62 0.41
C SER A 2 -7.39 12.13 0.04
N THR A 3 -7.22 11.78 -1.25
CA THR A 3 -7.31 10.39 -1.76
C THR A 3 -6.47 9.42 -0.93
N GLN A 4 -5.24 9.82 -0.59
CA GLN A 4 -4.32 8.99 0.18
C GLN A 4 -4.83 8.59 1.57
N MET A 5 -5.67 9.41 2.20
CA MET A 5 -6.23 9.10 3.52
C MET A 5 -7.16 7.89 3.44
N VAL A 6 -7.96 7.81 2.38
CA VAL A 6 -8.97 6.75 2.23
C VAL A 6 -8.33 5.48 1.64
N SER A 7 -7.46 5.62 0.64
CA SER A 7 -6.89 4.46 -0.06
C SER A 7 -5.62 3.88 0.59
N VAL A 8 -4.90 4.66 1.41
CA VAL A 8 -3.67 4.18 2.09
C VAL A 8 -3.81 4.26 3.61
N GLY A 9 -4.23 5.41 4.15
CA GLY A 9 -4.33 5.65 5.59
C GLY A 9 -5.29 4.70 6.30
N VAL A 10 -6.52 4.55 5.79
CA VAL A 10 -7.54 3.66 6.38
C VAL A 10 -7.11 2.19 6.36
N PRO A 11 -6.63 1.61 5.24
CA PRO A 11 -6.09 0.24 5.25
C PRO A 11 -4.93 0.05 6.22
N LEU A 12 -3.97 0.98 6.30
CA LEU A 12 -2.86 0.89 7.25
C LEU A 12 -3.35 0.94 8.70
N GLN A 13 -4.29 1.83 9.02
CA GLN A 13 -4.92 1.90 10.34
C GLN A 13 -5.66 0.60 10.68
N ARG A 14 -6.33 -0.02 9.72
CA ARG A 14 -7.14 -1.22 9.94
C ARG A 14 -6.29 -2.50 10.05
N PHE A 15 -5.32 -2.67 9.16
CA PHE A 15 -4.62 -3.94 8.96
C PHE A 15 -3.13 -3.92 9.35
N GLY A 16 -2.53 -2.73 9.51
CA GLY A 16 -1.12 -2.62 9.87
C GLY A 16 -0.80 -3.12 11.29
N SER A 17 0.43 -3.59 11.48
CA SER A 17 0.98 -3.87 12.82
C SER A 17 1.13 -2.59 13.64
N ALA A 18 1.28 -2.72 14.96
CA ALA A 18 1.54 -1.56 15.83
C ALA A 18 2.80 -0.79 15.40
N GLU A 19 3.84 -1.50 14.98
CA GLU A 19 5.08 -0.92 14.47
C GLU A 19 4.85 -0.10 13.18
N LEU A 20 4.18 -0.69 12.18
CA LEU A 20 3.89 -0.01 10.91
C LEU A 20 3.00 1.22 11.11
N LYS A 21 2.00 1.11 12.00
CA LYS A 21 1.13 2.23 12.37
C LYS A 21 1.91 3.37 13.00
N GLY A 22 2.76 3.08 13.98
CA GLY A 22 3.59 4.07 14.66
C GLY A 22 4.58 4.76 13.72
N ARG A 23 5.15 4.00 12.78
CA ARG A 23 6.12 4.52 11.80
C ARG A 23 5.48 5.43 10.74
N HIS A 24 4.31 5.08 10.21
CA HIS A 24 3.79 5.70 8.99
C HIS A 24 2.56 6.59 9.18
N LEU A 25 1.66 6.28 10.13
CA LEU A 25 0.43 7.06 10.28
C LEU A 25 0.68 8.54 10.63
N PRO A 26 1.63 8.91 11.52
CA PRO A 26 1.85 10.33 11.85
C PRO A 26 2.16 11.19 10.62
N GLY A 27 2.98 10.69 9.70
CA GLY A 27 3.34 11.39 8.45
C GLY A 27 2.17 11.47 7.46
N ILE A 28 1.37 10.41 7.34
CA ILE A 28 0.17 10.40 6.49
C ILE A 28 -0.91 11.36 7.04
N LEU A 29 -1.13 11.35 8.36
CA LEU A 29 -2.15 12.16 9.02
C LEU A 29 -1.81 13.66 9.03
N SER A 30 -0.53 14.00 9.18
CA SER A 30 -0.05 15.39 9.10
C SER A 30 0.01 15.91 7.66
N GLY A 31 0.04 15.02 6.67
CA GLY A 31 0.19 15.34 5.26
C GLY A 31 1.64 15.56 4.83
N GLU A 32 2.63 15.40 5.72
CA GLU A 32 4.06 15.46 5.39
C GLU A 32 4.47 14.32 4.46
N THR A 33 3.87 13.14 4.62
CA THR A 33 4.08 12.00 3.73
C THR A 33 2.99 11.94 2.67
N ILE A 34 3.40 12.00 1.40
CA ILE A 34 2.53 11.73 0.26
C ILE A 34 2.60 10.24 -0.07
N THR A 35 1.45 9.60 -0.18
CA THR A 35 1.32 8.16 -0.43
C THR A 35 0.35 7.89 -1.59
N ALA A 36 0.44 6.69 -2.16
CA ALA A 36 -0.35 6.26 -3.31
C ALA A 36 -0.85 4.83 -3.13
N HIS A 37 -1.98 4.53 -3.77
CA HIS A 37 -2.50 3.17 -3.91
C HIS A 37 -2.22 2.72 -5.34
N ALA A 38 -1.20 1.89 -5.51
CA ALA A 38 -0.71 1.42 -6.81
C ALA A 38 -1.24 -0.01 -7.07
N ILE A 39 -2.42 -0.10 -7.67
CA ILE A 39 -3.10 -1.38 -7.96
C ILE A 39 -3.33 -1.61 -9.45
N THR A 40 -3.56 -0.56 -10.24
CA THR A 40 -3.79 -0.67 -11.68
C THR A 40 -2.49 -0.97 -12.40
N GLU A 41 -2.53 -1.91 -13.34
CA GLU A 41 -1.41 -2.31 -14.21
C GLU A 41 -1.85 -2.21 -15.68
N GLU A 42 -0.90 -2.23 -16.62
CA GLU A 42 -1.19 -2.21 -18.07
C GLU A 42 -2.13 -3.36 -18.47
N SER A 43 -1.94 -4.54 -17.88
CA SER A 43 -2.74 -5.74 -18.15
C SER A 43 -4.12 -5.75 -17.49
N GLY A 44 -4.42 -4.83 -16.57
CA GLY A 44 -5.68 -4.87 -15.81
C GLY A 44 -5.92 -3.71 -14.85
N GLY A 45 -7.17 -3.24 -14.84
CA GLY A 45 -7.68 -2.27 -13.86
C GLY A 45 -8.97 -2.73 -13.18
N SER A 46 -10.00 -3.07 -13.96
CA SER A 46 -11.28 -3.55 -13.40
C SER A 46 -11.19 -4.95 -12.79
N ASP A 47 -10.31 -5.80 -13.32
CA ASP A 47 -10.00 -7.12 -12.77
C ASP A 47 -8.66 -7.07 -12.02
N ALA A 48 -8.70 -6.49 -10.82
CA ALA A 48 -7.51 -6.33 -9.98
C ALA A 48 -6.98 -7.66 -9.40
N MET A 49 -7.74 -8.75 -9.50
CA MET A 49 -7.28 -10.07 -9.03
C MET A 49 -6.37 -10.74 -10.03
N ASN A 50 -6.41 -10.31 -11.30
CA ASN A 50 -5.50 -10.75 -12.35
C ASN A 50 -4.24 -9.86 -12.42
N THR A 51 -3.70 -9.49 -11.26
CA THR A 51 -2.46 -8.69 -11.18
C THR A 51 -1.24 -9.53 -11.58
N ALA A 52 -0.35 -8.94 -12.37
CA ALA A 52 0.91 -9.54 -12.77
C ALA A 52 2.02 -9.32 -11.74
N THR A 53 1.97 -8.23 -10.95
CA THR A 53 2.91 -7.97 -9.86
C THR A 53 2.92 -9.13 -8.88
N THR A 54 4.11 -9.61 -8.57
CA THR A 54 4.32 -10.70 -7.62
C THR A 54 4.91 -10.19 -6.33
N ALA A 55 4.63 -10.88 -5.23
CA ALA A 55 5.28 -10.68 -3.94
C ALA A 55 5.70 -12.04 -3.38
N VAL A 56 6.98 -12.37 -3.48
CA VAL A 56 7.52 -13.67 -3.05
C VAL A 56 8.23 -13.50 -1.72
N ARG A 57 7.88 -14.32 -0.73
CA ARG A 57 8.52 -14.30 0.60
C ARG A 57 9.96 -14.82 0.50
N ASP A 58 10.91 -14.04 0.97
CA ASP A 58 12.32 -14.40 1.09
C ASP A 58 12.81 -14.10 2.52
N GLY A 59 12.94 -15.14 3.34
CA GLY A 59 13.29 -14.98 4.77
C GLY A 59 12.31 -14.07 5.52
N ASP A 60 12.79 -12.92 5.99
CA ASP A 60 12.01 -11.94 6.77
C ASP A 60 11.44 -10.79 5.91
N HIS A 61 11.58 -10.85 4.59
CA HIS A 61 11.07 -9.83 3.66
C HIS A 61 10.29 -10.45 2.49
N TYR A 62 9.73 -9.58 1.65
CA TYR A 62 9.13 -9.95 0.38
C TYR A 62 9.91 -9.29 -0.76
N VAL A 63 10.19 -10.04 -1.82
CA VAL A 63 10.64 -9.52 -3.10
C VAL A 63 9.40 -9.19 -3.92
N VAL A 64 9.20 -7.91 -4.22
CA VAL A 64 8.08 -7.42 -5.02
C VAL A 64 8.59 -7.06 -6.41
N ASP A 65 7.99 -7.63 -7.46
CA ASP A 65 8.39 -7.45 -8.86
C ASP A 65 7.17 -7.28 -9.75
N GLY A 66 7.11 -6.18 -10.51
CA GLY A 66 5.99 -5.81 -11.37
C GLY A 66 5.93 -4.30 -11.62
N GLY A 67 5.07 -3.87 -12.54
CA GLY A 67 4.88 -2.48 -12.95
C GLY A 67 3.72 -2.27 -13.92
#